data_AF-A0A6S7AS98-F1
#
_entry.id   AF-A0A6S7AS98-F1
#
_cell.length_a   1.000
_cell.length_b   1.000
_cell.length_c   1.000
_cell.angle_alpha   90.00
_cell.angle_beta   90.00
_cell.angle_gamma   90.00
#
_symmetry.space_group_name_H-M   'P 1'
#
loop_
_entity.id
_entity.type
_entity.pdbx_description
1 polymer ?
#
loop_
_entity_poly.entity_id
_entity_poly.type
_entity_poly.pdbx_seq_one_letter_code
_entity_poly.pdbx_strand_id
1 'polypeptide(L)'
;MSKSAASKPESPEAQPASSVPPNQYPLFKGATRAATVKGGVPARALAALVIVTLLVASFTLWGWLLGPILYPVVAVLSRHDDRAFWIWELWAKTKLFAPNKRFWGAVSLSPTQYSKRRPWSRLLGAKNR
;
A
#
# COMPACT_ATOMS: atom_id res chain seq x y z
N MET A 1 67.14 16.85 14.04
CA MET A 1 65.88 17.52 13.64
C MET A 1 65.41 16.91 12.34
N SER A 2 64.37 16.08 12.36
CA SER A 2 63.68 15.63 11.15
C SER A 2 62.19 15.55 11.47
N LYS A 3 61.43 16.54 11.02
CA LYS A 3 59.96 16.53 11.07
C LYS A 3 59.50 15.84 9.80
N SER A 4 58.99 14.61 9.92
CA SER A 4 58.19 14.01 8.86
C SER A 4 56.72 14.16 9.25
N ALA A 5 55.98 14.87 8.41
CA ALA A 5 54.61 15.29 8.64
C ALA A 5 53.66 14.10 8.68
N ALA A 6 52.84 14.02 9.73
CA ALA A 6 51.74 13.07 9.82
C ALA A 6 50.71 13.36 8.72
N SER A 7 50.41 12.36 7.89
CA SER A 7 49.32 12.40 6.93
C SER A 7 47.99 12.54 7.68
N LYS A 8 47.25 13.58 7.32
CA LYS A 8 45.90 13.88 7.82
C LYS A 8 44.95 12.75 7.41
N PRO A 9 44.12 12.20 8.31
CA PRO A 9 43.16 11.16 7.92
C PRO A 9 42.12 11.76 6.98
N GLU A 10 42.02 11.13 5.82
CA GLU A 10 41.04 11.41 4.77
C GLU A 10 39.63 11.32 5.35
N SER A 11 38.89 12.42 5.24
CA SER A 11 37.52 12.52 5.75
C SER A 11 36.62 11.59 4.94
N PRO A 12 35.76 10.77 5.56
CA PRO A 12 34.84 9.91 4.82
C PRO A 12 33.95 10.79 3.95
N GLU A 13 34.05 10.59 2.64
CA GLU A 13 33.25 11.25 1.62
C GLU A 13 31.78 11.26 2.05
N ALA A 14 31.22 12.47 2.14
CA ALA A 14 29.83 12.69 2.49
C ALA A 14 28.94 11.99 1.45
N GLN A 15 28.39 10.84 1.83
CA GLN A 15 27.31 10.21 1.09
C GLN A 15 26.19 11.24 0.95
N PRO A 16 25.61 11.44 -0.25
CA PRO A 16 24.56 12.44 -0.43
C PRO A 16 23.41 12.08 0.52
N ALA A 17 23.14 12.97 1.47
CA ALA A 17 22.06 12.82 2.42
C ALA A 17 20.78 12.55 1.64
N SER A 18 20.28 11.31 1.69
CA SER A 18 19.04 10.98 1.01
C SER A 18 17.96 11.88 1.59
N SER A 19 17.17 12.54 0.74
CA SER A 19 16.00 13.36 1.14
C SER A 19 14.91 12.56 1.86
N VAL A 20 15.10 11.26 2.01
CA VAL A 20 14.21 10.31 2.65
C VAL A 20 14.58 10.24 4.13
N PRO A 21 13.61 10.45 5.05
CA PRO A 21 13.83 10.38 6.49
C PRO A 21 14.48 9.07 6.94
N PRO A 22 15.26 9.07 8.04
CA PRO A 22 15.77 7.84 8.62
C PRO A 22 14.62 6.87 8.93
N ASN A 23 14.79 5.59 8.55
CA ASN A 23 13.78 4.51 8.55
C ASN A 23 12.72 4.55 7.43
N GLN A 24 12.90 5.38 6.41
CA GLN A 24 12.10 5.31 5.18
C GLN A 24 12.97 4.85 4.02
N TYR A 25 12.40 4.00 3.17
CA TYR A 25 13.05 3.54 1.95
C TYR A 25 12.35 4.20 0.76
N PRO A 26 13.07 4.64 -0.28
CA PRO A 26 12.45 5.10 -1.51
C PRO A 26 11.66 3.93 -2.11
N LEU A 27 10.34 3.92 -1.91
CA LEU A 27 9.46 2.92 -2.49
C LEU A 27 9.22 3.28 -3.94
N PHE A 28 9.72 2.45 -4.84
CA PHE A 28 9.38 2.55 -6.25
C PHE A 28 7.87 2.37 -6.39
N LYS A 29 7.19 3.43 -6.85
CA LYS A 29 5.73 3.41 -7.04
C LYS A 29 5.33 2.22 -7.93
N GLY A 30 6.13 1.89 -8.94
CA GLY A 30 5.93 0.73 -9.83
C GLY A 30 5.84 -0.61 -9.10
N ALA A 31 6.59 -0.80 -8.00
CA ALA A 31 6.57 -2.03 -7.21
C ALA A 31 5.38 -2.10 -6.22
N THR A 32 4.62 -1.01 -6.06
CA THR A 32 3.55 -0.87 -5.06
C THR A 32 2.22 -0.38 -5.63
N ARG A 33 2.07 -0.37 -6.97
CA ARG A 33 0.79 -0.08 -7.62
C ARG A 33 -0.16 -1.25 -7.47
N ALA A 34 -1.45 -0.97 -7.50
CA ALA A 34 -2.44 -2.04 -7.60
C ALA A 34 -2.27 -2.79 -8.93
N ALA A 35 -2.45 -4.11 -8.92
CA ALA A 35 -2.51 -4.88 -10.16
C ALA A 35 -3.77 -4.49 -10.93
N THR A 36 -3.60 -3.96 -12.16
CA THR A 36 -4.70 -3.50 -13.01
C THR A 36 -4.86 -4.38 -14.25
N VAL A 37 -6.10 -4.55 -14.71
CA VAL A 37 -6.42 -5.23 -15.99
C VAL A 37 -6.34 -4.22 -17.14
N LYS A 38 -6.37 -4.70 -18.39
CA LYS A 38 -6.49 -3.86 -19.59
C LYS A 38 -7.58 -2.79 -19.38
N GLY A 39 -7.22 -1.51 -19.51
CA GLY A 39 -8.08 -0.37 -19.18
C GLY A 39 -7.77 0.33 -17.85
N GLY A 40 -6.83 -0.18 -17.05
CA GLY A 40 -6.37 0.48 -15.82
C GLY A 40 -7.22 0.22 -14.58
N VAL A 41 -8.19 -0.70 -14.66
CA VAL A 41 -9.06 -1.06 -13.53
C VAL A 41 -8.34 -1.99 -12.55
N PRO A 42 -8.27 -1.68 -11.24
CA PRO A 42 -7.73 -2.58 -10.23
C PRO A 42 -8.46 -3.92 -10.18
N ALA A 43 -7.70 -5.02 -10.09
CA ALA A 43 -8.25 -6.37 -10.12
C ALA A 43 -9.34 -6.61 -9.06
N ARG A 44 -9.19 -6.03 -7.86
CA ARG A 44 -10.20 -6.11 -6.78
C ARG A 44 -11.50 -5.41 -7.14
N ALA A 45 -11.42 -4.24 -7.75
CA ALA A 45 -12.60 -3.49 -8.19
C ALA A 45 -13.34 -4.25 -9.31
N LEU A 46 -12.60 -4.84 -10.25
CA LEU A 46 -13.18 -5.70 -11.29
C LEU A 46 -13.86 -6.94 -10.69
N ALA A 47 -13.20 -7.62 -9.74
CA ALA A 47 -13.77 -8.78 -9.08
C ALA A 47 -15.08 -8.43 -8.35
N ALA A 48 -15.11 -7.30 -7.62
CA ALA A 48 -16.32 -6.80 -6.98
C ALA A 48 -17.43 -6.52 -7.99
N LEU A 49 -17.13 -5.86 -9.11
CA LEU A 49 -18.08 -5.59 -10.18
C LEU A 49 -18.66 -6.88 -10.77
N VAL A 50 -17.82 -7.87 -11.04
CA VAL A 50 -18.26 -9.18 -11.57
C VAL A 50 -19.16 -9.89 -10.57
N ILE A 51 -18.78 -9.97 -9.30
CA ILE A 51 -19.59 -10.60 -8.25
C ILE A 51 -20.97 -9.93 -8.14
N VAL A 52 -21.01 -8.60 -8.09
CA VAL A 52 -22.27 -7.85 -8.01
C VAL A 52 -23.11 -8.07 -9.27
N THR A 53 -22.50 -8.05 -10.45
CA THR A 53 -23.21 -8.30 -11.72
C THR A 53 -23.83 -9.69 -11.74
N LEU A 54 -23.07 -10.73 -11.37
CA LEU A 54 -23.57 -12.11 -11.34
C LEU A 54 -24.69 -12.30 -10.31
N LEU A 55 -24.55 -11.68 -9.13
CA LEU A 55 -25.59 -11.72 -8.09
C LEU A 55 -26.89 -11.04 -8.53
N VAL A 56 -26.83 -9.93 -9.27
CA VAL A 56 -28.05 -9.28 -9.78
C VAL A 56 -28.62 -10.07 -10.97
N ALA A 57 -27.76 -10.55 -11.86
CA ALA A 57 -28.15 -11.36 -13.01
C ALA A 57 -28.81 -12.68 -12.63
N SER A 58 -28.56 -13.24 -11.44
CA SER A 58 -29.26 -14.45 -10.98
C SER A 58 -30.75 -14.24 -10.70
N PHE A 59 -31.20 -13.00 -10.52
CA PHE A 59 -32.61 -12.67 -10.28
C PHE A 59 -33.31 -12.07 -11.50
N THR A 60 -32.58 -11.53 -12.47
CA THR A 60 -33.16 -10.87 -13.64
C THR A 60 -32.22 -10.89 -14.83
N LEU A 61 -32.76 -11.18 -16.02
CA LEU A 61 -32.00 -11.16 -17.27
C LEU A 61 -31.36 -9.79 -17.53
N TRP A 62 -32.03 -8.71 -17.13
CA TRP A 62 -31.52 -7.35 -17.27
C TRP A 62 -30.30 -7.07 -16.38
N GLY A 63 -30.04 -7.91 -15.37
CA GLY A 63 -28.89 -7.78 -14.48
C GLY A 63 -27.55 -7.92 -15.19
N TRP A 64 -27.51 -8.61 -16.33
CA TRP A 64 -26.33 -8.70 -17.18
C TRP A 64 -25.86 -7.35 -17.73
N LEU A 65 -26.75 -6.35 -17.85
CA LEU A 65 -26.37 -5.01 -18.29
C LEU A 65 -25.60 -4.22 -17.23
N LEU A 66 -25.67 -4.60 -15.96
CA LEU A 66 -25.04 -3.88 -14.87
C LEU A 66 -23.52 -3.78 -15.04
N GLY A 67 -22.88 -4.89 -15.39
CA GLY A 67 -21.44 -4.99 -15.65
C GLY A 67 -20.94 -4.02 -16.73
N PRO A 68 -21.43 -4.11 -17.99
CA PRO A 68 -20.99 -3.23 -19.07
C PRO A 68 -21.33 -1.76 -18.83
N ILE A 69 -22.44 -1.45 -18.13
CA ILE A 69 -22.80 -0.07 -17.79
C ILE A 69 -21.87 0.52 -16.71
N LEU A 70 -21.54 -0.25 -15.67
CA LEU A 70 -20.70 0.25 -14.57
C LEU A 70 -19.20 0.17 -14.86
N TYR A 71 -18.75 -0.73 -15.73
CA TYR A 71 -17.35 -0.87 -16.10
C TYR A 71 -16.68 0.47 -16.52
N PRO A 72 -17.25 1.30 -17.42
CA PRO A 72 -16.64 2.58 -17.78
C PRO A 72 -16.54 3.54 -16.60
N VAL A 73 -17.51 3.53 -15.67
CA VAL A 73 -17.48 4.36 -14.46
C VAL A 73 -16.30 3.95 -13.58
N VAL A 74 -16.14 2.63 -13.35
CA VAL A 74 -15.01 2.08 -12.60
C VAL A 74 -13.68 2.39 -13.28
N ALA A 75 -13.61 2.32 -14.61
CA ALA A 75 -12.41 2.63 -15.38
C ALA A 75 -12.01 4.11 -15.27
N VAL A 76 -12.97 5.03 -15.39
CA VAL A 76 -12.71 6.47 -15.22
C VAL A 76 -12.23 6.76 -13.81
N LEU A 77 -12.89 6.20 -12.79
CA LEU A 77 -12.48 6.40 -11.40
C LEU A 77 -11.06 5.88 -11.12
N SER A 78 -10.76 4.68 -11.64
CA SER A 78 -9.44 4.05 -11.52
C SER A 78 -8.33 4.84 -12.22
N ARG A 79 -8.66 5.60 -13.26
CA ARG A 79 -7.70 6.44 -13.98
C ARG A 79 -7.24 7.63 -13.15
N HIS A 80 -8.13 8.15 -12.30
CA HIS A 80 -7.81 9.27 -11.40
C HIS A 80 -7.07 8.80 -10.14
N ASP A 81 -7.48 7.68 -9.55
CA ASP A 81 -6.82 7.09 -8.38
C ASP A 81 -6.97 5.56 -8.35
N ASP A 82 -5.85 4.85 -8.54
CA ASP A 82 -5.80 3.39 -8.51
C ASP A 82 -6.02 2.80 -7.11
N ARG A 83 -5.89 3.62 -6.06
CA ARG A 83 -6.07 3.23 -4.66
C ARG A 83 -7.44 3.59 -4.09
N ALA A 84 -8.28 4.33 -4.81
CA ALA A 84 -9.60 4.76 -4.33
C ALA A 84 -10.44 3.59 -3.78
N PHE A 85 -10.52 2.49 -4.52
CA PHE A 85 -11.28 1.31 -4.10
C PHE A 85 -10.70 0.63 -2.86
N TRP A 86 -9.38 0.66 -2.69
CA TRP A 86 -8.74 0.15 -1.47
C TRP A 86 -9.06 1.04 -0.27
N ILE A 87 -9.08 2.36 -0.46
CA ILE A 87 -9.45 3.32 0.59
C ILE A 87 -10.92 3.13 0.99
N TRP A 88 -11.81 2.91 0.03
CA TRP A 88 -13.23 2.62 0.32
C TRP A 88 -13.42 1.29 1.05
N GLU A 89 -12.71 0.25 0.62
CA GLU A 89 -12.67 -1.04 1.34
C GLU A 89 -12.20 -0.84 2.79
N LEU A 90 -11.14 -0.05 2.98
CA LEU A 90 -10.57 0.25 4.29
C LEU A 90 -11.53 1.05 5.16
N TRP A 91 -12.20 2.03 4.58
CA TRP A 91 -13.22 2.82 5.25
C TRP A 91 -14.37 1.92 5.72
N ALA A 92 -14.87 1.03 4.87
CA ALA A 92 -15.93 0.09 5.23
C ALA A 92 -15.48 -0.85 6.38
N LYS A 93 -14.27 -1.40 6.29
CA LYS A 93 -13.67 -2.24 7.34
C LYS A 93 -13.57 -1.52 8.68
N THR A 94 -13.13 -0.26 8.67
CA THR A 94 -12.91 0.51 9.90
C THR A 94 -14.20 1.09 10.48
N LYS A 95 -15.18 1.45 9.65
CA LYS A 95 -16.41 2.09 10.13
C LYS A 95 -17.53 1.11 10.42
N LEU A 96 -17.70 0.08 9.58
CA LEU A 96 -18.84 -0.85 9.63
C LEU A 96 -18.47 -2.19 10.26
N PHE A 97 -17.29 -2.74 9.94
CA PHE A 97 -16.93 -4.11 10.30
C PHE A 97 -15.93 -4.24 11.45
N ALA A 98 -15.66 -3.16 12.19
CA ALA A 98 -14.74 -3.17 13.33
C ALA A 98 -15.51 -3.40 14.64
N PRO A 99 -15.58 -4.65 15.17
CA PRO A 99 -16.44 -4.97 16.31
C PRO A 99 -16.05 -4.22 17.59
N ASN A 100 -14.74 -4.12 17.84
CA ASN A 100 -14.23 -3.55 19.08
C ASN A 100 -14.17 -2.02 19.05
N LYS A 101 -14.54 -1.38 17.92
CA LYS A 101 -14.50 0.08 17.76
C LYS A 101 -15.31 0.82 18.82
N ARG A 102 -16.46 0.27 19.24
CA ARG A 102 -17.33 0.90 20.25
C ARG A 102 -16.71 0.88 21.64
N PHE A 103 -15.98 -0.19 21.97
CA PHE A 103 -15.31 -0.32 23.25
C PHE A 103 -14.07 0.59 23.33
N TRP A 104 -13.25 0.62 22.28
CA TRP A 104 -11.99 1.37 22.29
C TRP A 104 -12.10 2.82 21.81
N GLY A 105 -13.21 3.21 21.16
CA GLY A 105 -13.36 4.54 20.54
C GLY A 105 -12.45 4.78 19.33
N ALA A 106 -11.62 3.81 18.95
CA ALA A 106 -10.60 3.92 17.91
C ALA A 106 -10.47 2.62 17.11
N VAL A 107 -9.89 2.72 15.91
CA VAL A 107 -9.52 1.57 15.08
C VAL A 107 -8.07 1.77 14.63
N SER A 108 -7.17 0.91 15.09
CA SER A 108 -5.76 0.95 14.71
C SER A 108 -5.54 0.12 13.45
N LEU A 109 -5.23 0.77 12.34
CA LEU A 109 -4.80 0.12 11.11
C LEU A 109 -3.35 0.51 10.85
N SER A 110 -2.44 -0.26 11.43
CA SER A 110 -1.02 -0.15 11.08
C SER A 110 -0.85 -0.68 9.65
N PRO A 111 -0.13 0.04 8.75
CA PRO A 111 0.30 -0.51 7.48
C PRO A 111 1.32 -1.63 7.76
N THR A 112 0.82 -2.81 8.15
CA THR A 112 1.58 -4.01 8.50
C THR A 112 2.78 -3.78 9.41
N GLN A 113 2.64 -4.04 10.72
CA GLN A 113 3.82 -4.35 11.50
C GLN A 113 4.44 -5.64 10.97
N TYR A 114 5.68 -5.57 10.51
CA TYR A 114 6.43 -6.77 10.14
C TYR A 114 6.39 -7.75 11.31
N SER A 115 6.04 -9.01 11.05
CA SER A 115 6.09 -10.06 12.07
C SER A 115 7.46 -10.08 12.75
N LYS A 116 7.50 -10.02 14.08
CA LYS A 116 8.72 -10.17 14.89
C LYS A 116 9.45 -11.50 14.65
N ARG A 117 8.81 -12.48 13.97
CA ARG A 117 9.39 -13.78 13.67
C ARG A 117 10.26 -13.81 12.41
N ARG A 118 10.39 -12.70 11.67
CA ARG A 118 11.26 -12.65 10.48
C ARG A 118 12.73 -12.54 10.90
N PRO A 119 13.65 -13.38 10.37
CA PRO A 119 15.05 -13.40 10.80
C PRO A 119 15.77 -12.04 10.73
N TRP A 120 15.45 -11.23 9.72
CA TRP A 120 16.08 -9.93 9.48
C TRP A 120 15.63 -8.81 10.43
N SER A 121 14.46 -8.92 11.09
CA SER A 121 14.06 -7.92 12.10
C SER A 121 14.82 -8.09 13.42
N ARG A 122 15.49 -9.23 13.63
CA ARG A 122 16.34 -9.50 14.81
C ARG A 122 17.68 -8.77 14.72
N LEU A 123 18.23 -8.64 13.51
CA LEU A 123 19.52 -7.99 13.27
C LEU A 123 19.51 -6.49 13.59
N LEU A 124 18.39 -5.80 13.33
CA LEU A 124 18.24 -4.38 13.62
C LEU A 124 18.12 -4.09 15.13
N GLY A 125 17.64 -5.05 15.93
CA GLY A 125 17.54 -4.90 17.39
C GLY A 125 18.83 -5.17 18.15
N ALA A 126 19.83 -5.80 17.52
CA ALA A 126 21.10 -6.17 18.15
C ALA A 126 22.16 -5.05 18.11
N LYS A 127 21.98 -4.02 17.27
CA LYS A 127 22.95 -2.93 17.10
C LYS A 127 22.76 -1.76 18.07
N ASN A 128 21.64 -1.73 18.81
CA ASN A 128 21.29 -0.67 19.76
C ASN A 128 21.33 -1.14 21.23
N ARG A 129 22.17 -2.13 21.56
CA ARG A 129 22.51 -2.49 22.94
C ARG A 129 23.98 -2.24 23.20
#